data_AF-A0A7D5PEA1-F1
#
_entry.id   AF-A0A7D5PEA1-F1
#
_cell.length_a   1.000
_cell.length_b   1.000
_cell.length_c   1.000
_cell.angle_alpha   90.00
_cell.angle_beta   90.00
_cell.angle_gamma   90.00
#
_symmetry.space_group_name_H-M   'P 1'
#
loop_
_entity.id
_entity.type
_entity.pdbx_description
1 polymer ?
#
loop_
_entity_poly.entity_id
_entity_poly.type
_entity_poly.pdbx_seq_one_letter_code
_entity_poly.pdbx_strand_id
1 'polypeptide(L)'
;MGVDKADTTELVDGVDVADSDDGFEITVTPADGVALGTDLGEDTDVLEYTHTELPDIADEADAYSLIPGRFYLNLEGREPRGSVPEDDYEEVRAELKAELEEMEGPNGEPVADRVVTKEDAFRGDHDDIAPDLTIVPNHGFDLKAGFKGRKNPFVEFAARNGMHSFDNATLLIDDDEARVSDVDLFDIAPTILDLMDIDYERGEFDGTSLV
;
A
#
# COMPACT_ATOMS: atom_id res chain seq x y z
N MET A 1 -21.58 4.72 -4.20
CA MET A 1 -22.19 4.39 -2.90
C MET A 1 -21.63 3.05 -2.46
N GLY A 2 -20.58 3.07 -1.63
CA GLY A 2 -20.09 1.86 -0.98
C GLY A 2 -21.04 1.54 0.16
N VAL A 3 -21.69 0.39 0.11
CA VAL A 3 -22.38 -0.15 1.27
C VAL A 3 -21.26 -0.67 2.17
N ASP A 4 -21.16 -0.20 3.41
CA ASP A 4 -20.30 -0.86 4.40
C ASP A 4 -20.68 -2.33 4.39
N LYS A 5 -19.74 -3.18 3.97
CA LYS A 5 -19.93 -4.63 4.09
C LYS A 5 -19.96 -4.93 5.58
N ALA A 6 -20.89 -5.80 5.98
CA ALA A 6 -20.90 -6.33 7.33
C ALA A 6 -19.51 -6.88 7.65
N ASP A 7 -19.01 -6.57 8.85
CA ASP A 7 -17.81 -7.18 9.38
C ASP A 7 -18.02 -8.71 9.42
N THR A 8 -17.28 -9.43 8.58
CA THR A 8 -17.33 -10.90 8.51
C THR A 8 -16.19 -11.54 9.29
N THR A 9 -15.55 -10.80 10.19
CA THR A 9 -14.54 -11.36 11.09
C THR A 9 -15.15 -12.53 11.86
N GLU A 10 -14.54 -13.70 11.69
CA GLU A 10 -14.94 -14.89 12.41
C GLU A 10 -14.62 -14.69 13.89
N LEU A 11 -15.63 -14.80 14.75
CA LEU A 11 -15.46 -14.58 16.20
C LEU A 11 -15.29 -15.90 16.97
N VAL A 12 -15.65 -17.01 16.35
CA VAL A 12 -15.78 -18.33 16.99
C VAL A 12 -15.28 -19.38 16.01
N ASP A 13 -14.19 -20.05 16.35
CA ASP A 13 -13.63 -21.17 15.58
C ASP A 13 -14.40 -22.47 15.81
N GLY A 14 -15.14 -22.58 16.92
CA GLY A 14 -15.87 -23.81 17.23
C GLY A 14 -16.93 -23.66 18.31
N VAL A 15 -17.97 -24.48 18.21
CA VAL A 15 -19.00 -24.63 19.24
C VAL A 15 -19.26 -26.11 19.46
N ASP A 16 -19.04 -26.57 20.68
CA ASP A 16 -19.30 -27.94 21.11
C ASP A 16 -20.42 -27.97 22.15
N VAL A 17 -21.32 -28.94 22.02
CA VAL A 17 -22.46 -29.11 22.94
C VAL A 17 -22.41 -30.52 23.52
N ALA A 18 -22.42 -30.60 24.86
CA ALA A 18 -22.46 -31.85 25.60
C ALA A 18 -23.72 -31.93 26.47
N ASP A 19 -24.37 -33.10 26.48
CA ASP A 19 -25.43 -33.41 27.44
C ASP A 19 -24.84 -33.63 28.84
N SER A 20 -25.52 -33.09 29.85
CA SER A 20 -25.22 -33.27 31.27
C SER A 20 -26.49 -33.63 32.03
N ASP A 21 -26.36 -34.17 33.25
CA ASP A 21 -27.51 -34.56 34.08
C ASP A 21 -28.47 -33.38 34.39
N ASP A 22 -27.97 -32.14 34.31
CA ASP A 22 -28.71 -30.90 34.59
C ASP A 22 -29.01 -30.04 33.34
N GLY A 23 -28.73 -30.53 32.13
CA GLY A 23 -29.00 -29.80 30.87
C GLY A 23 -27.88 -29.93 29.84
N PHE A 24 -27.64 -28.87 29.06
CA PHE A 24 -26.57 -28.84 28.06
C PHE A 24 -25.42 -27.95 28.53
N GLU A 25 -24.20 -28.42 28.36
CA GLU A 25 -22.98 -27.63 28.47
C GLU A 25 -22.54 -27.21 27.06
N ILE A 26 -22.35 -25.91 26.84
CA ILE A 26 -21.89 -25.36 25.56
C ILE A 26 -20.49 -24.80 25.76
N THR A 27 -19.52 -25.33 25.01
CA THR A 27 -18.15 -24.82 24.95
C THR A 27 -17.99 -24.04 23.65
N VAL A 28 -17.50 -22.81 23.74
CA VAL A 28 -17.22 -21.95 22.58
C VAL A 28 -15.72 -21.73 22.50
N THR A 29 -15.14 -22.04 21.35
CA THR A 29 -13.73 -21.79 21.05
C THR A 29 -13.62 -20.44 20.32
N PRO A 30 -12.95 -19.43 20.89
CA PRO A 30 -12.73 -18.16 20.20
C PRO A 30 -11.88 -18.35 18.95
N ALA A 31 -12.11 -17.51 17.95
CA ALA A 31 -11.16 -17.33 16.87
C ALA A 31 -9.86 -16.67 17.33
N ASP A 32 -8.78 -16.84 16.57
CA ASP A 32 -7.47 -16.26 16.88
C ASP A 32 -7.53 -14.74 17.08
N GLY A 33 -7.20 -14.28 18.30
CA GLY A 33 -7.28 -12.87 18.69
C GLY A 33 -8.63 -12.42 19.25
N VAL A 34 -9.57 -13.34 19.46
CA VAL A 34 -10.84 -13.08 20.14
C VAL A 34 -10.72 -13.55 21.59
N ALA A 35 -10.95 -12.63 22.53
CA ALA A 35 -11.10 -12.99 23.93
C ALA A 35 -12.60 -13.18 24.23
N LEU A 36 -13.00 -14.39 24.61
CA LEU A 36 -14.35 -14.66 25.12
C LEU A 36 -14.32 -14.54 26.64
N GLY A 37 -14.95 -13.50 27.17
CA GLY A 37 -15.05 -13.25 28.60
C GLY A 37 -16.32 -12.49 28.96
N THR A 38 -16.81 -12.69 30.18
CA THR A 38 -17.92 -11.93 30.76
C THR A 38 -17.44 -10.74 31.60
N ASP A 39 -16.13 -10.62 31.80
CA ASP A 39 -15.49 -9.60 32.62
C ASP A 39 -14.82 -8.56 31.72
N LEU A 40 -15.57 -7.50 31.42
CA LEU A 40 -15.06 -6.27 30.83
C LEU A 40 -14.55 -5.37 31.97
N GLY A 41 -13.61 -5.89 32.76
CA GLY A 41 -12.92 -5.11 33.77
C GLY A 41 -12.19 -3.93 33.12
N GLU A 42 -11.99 -2.85 33.87
CA GLU A 42 -11.25 -1.67 33.38
C GLU A 42 -9.80 -2.01 32.99
N ASP A 43 -9.27 -3.15 33.47
CA ASP A 43 -7.94 -3.68 33.18
C ASP A 43 -7.95 -4.73 32.03
N THR A 44 -9.09 -4.97 31.36
CA THR A 44 -9.15 -5.93 30.24
C THR A 44 -8.46 -5.31 29.02
N ASP A 45 -7.30 -5.85 28.64
CA ASP A 45 -6.60 -5.54 27.39
C ASP A 45 -7.45 -5.95 26.18
N VAL A 46 -8.35 -5.06 25.77
CA VAL A 46 -9.01 -5.14 24.48
C VAL A 46 -8.00 -4.75 23.40
N LEU A 47 -8.06 -5.40 22.24
CA LEU A 47 -7.33 -4.94 21.05
C LEU A 47 -7.89 -3.57 20.63
N GLU A 48 -7.35 -2.50 21.22
CA GLU A 48 -7.60 -1.13 20.80
C GLU A 48 -6.56 -0.78 19.75
N TYR A 49 -7.03 -0.49 18.54
CA TYR A 49 -6.18 0.07 17.50
C TYR A 49 -5.87 1.52 17.88
N THR A 50 -4.76 1.72 18.57
CA THR A 50 -4.28 3.05 18.98
C THR A 50 -3.71 3.86 17.83
N HIS A 51 -3.54 3.25 16.65
CA HIS A 51 -2.94 3.86 15.48
C HIS A 51 -4.05 4.24 14.48
N THR A 52 -4.27 5.53 14.31
CA THR A 52 -5.29 6.10 13.44
C THR A 52 -4.69 7.07 12.42
N GLU A 53 -3.54 7.65 12.72
CA GLU A 53 -2.82 8.60 11.90
C GLU A 53 -1.30 8.37 11.94
N LEU A 54 -0.57 9.02 11.04
CA LEU A 54 0.90 8.89 10.98
C LEU A 54 1.60 9.29 12.29
N PRO A 55 1.13 10.33 13.03
CA PRO A 55 1.63 10.63 14.37
C PRO A 55 1.51 9.51 15.40
N ASP A 56 0.79 8.42 15.12
CA ASP A 56 0.67 7.28 16.04
C ASP A 56 1.75 6.21 15.81
N ILE A 57 2.65 6.37 14.82
CA ILE A 57 3.73 5.40 14.57
C ILE A 57 4.50 5.06 15.85
N ALA A 58 4.81 3.77 16.03
CA ALA A 58 5.55 3.29 17.21
C ALA A 58 6.95 3.92 17.26
N ASP A 59 7.45 4.20 18.48
CA ASP A 59 8.75 4.87 18.65
C ASP A 59 9.92 4.00 18.14
N GLU A 60 9.73 2.69 18.12
CA GLU A 60 10.69 1.70 17.61
C GLU A 60 10.55 1.38 16.10
N ALA A 61 9.61 1.99 15.39
CA ALA A 61 9.37 1.66 13.99
C ALA A 61 10.44 2.27 13.07
N ASP A 62 11.21 1.42 12.39
CA ASP A 62 12.28 1.86 11.47
C ASP A 62 11.75 2.39 10.13
N ALA A 63 10.54 2.01 9.75
CA ALA A 63 9.92 2.42 8.50
C ALA A 63 8.40 2.48 8.59
N TYR A 64 7.79 3.23 7.67
CA TYR A 64 6.34 3.23 7.44
C TYR A 64 6.00 3.24 5.96
N SER A 65 4.77 2.82 5.64
CA SER A 65 4.28 2.75 4.27
C SER A 65 3.08 3.65 4.02
N LEU A 66 3.02 4.26 2.84
CA LEU A 66 1.86 4.98 2.32
C LEU A 66 1.39 4.36 1.00
N ILE A 67 0.10 4.44 0.73
CA ILE A 67 -0.48 3.86 -0.49
C ILE A 67 -0.02 4.58 -1.76
N PRO A 68 0.15 3.87 -2.89
CA PRO A 68 0.41 2.44 -3.01
C PRO A 68 1.91 2.14 -2.95
N GLY A 69 2.32 1.16 -2.15
CA GLY A 69 3.66 0.57 -2.20
C GLY A 69 4.83 1.52 -1.95
N ARG A 70 4.61 2.68 -1.30
CA ARG A 70 5.67 3.65 -0.98
C ARG A 70 6.14 3.42 0.44
N PHE A 71 7.45 3.36 0.63
CA PHE A 71 8.07 3.11 1.93
C PHE A 71 9.03 4.25 2.26
N TYR A 72 8.96 4.68 3.51
CA TYR A 72 9.77 5.76 4.07
C TYR A 72 10.45 5.20 5.31
N LEU A 73 11.77 5.38 5.40
CA LEU A 73 12.49 5.17 6.65
C LEU A 73 12.10 6.26 7.65
N ASN A 74 11.92 5.88 8.90
CA ASN A 74 11.67 6.79 10.01
C ASN A 74 13.01 7.41 10.44
N LEU A 75 13.56 8.29 9.59
CA LEU A 75 14.92 8.79 9.66
C LEU A 75 15.04 9.94 10.67
N GLU A 76 16.08 9.90 11.49
CA GLU A 76 16.42 10.95 12.44
C GLU A 76 16.58 12.30 11.72
N GLY A 77 15.92 13.34 12.24
CA GLY A 77 16.00 14.70 11.70
C GLY A 77 15.10 14.98 10.49
N ARG A 78 14.63 13.95 9.77
CA ARG A 78 13.62 14.07 8.70
C ARG A 78 12.21 13.82 9.23
N GLU A 79 12.03 12.77 10.02
CA GLU A 79 10.76 12.45 10.65
C GLU A 79 10.68 13.00 12.09
N PRO A 80 9.49 13.45 12.58
CA PRO A 80 9.35 14.06 13.92
C PRO A 80 9.82 13.18 15.08
N ARG A 81 9.80 11.85 14.91
CA ARG A 81 10.23 10.84 15.88
C ARG A 81 11.09 9.77 15.19
N GLY A 82 11.99 10.21 14.31
CA GLY A 82 12.88 9.33 13.56
C GLY A 82 13.69 8.41 14.47
N SER A 83 13.51 7.09 14.31
CA SER A 83 14.21 6.04 15.06
C SER A 83 15.50 5.60 14.39
N VAL A 84 15.63 5.77 13.08
CA VAL A 84 16.78 5.35 12.27
C VAL A 84 17.82 6.48 12.24
N PRO A 85 19.04 6.30 12.80
CA PRO A 85 20.10 7.29 12.68
C PRO A 85 20.51 7.55 11.23
N GLU A 86 20.95 8.77 10.90
CA GLU A 86 21.41 9.10 9.53
C GLU A 86 22.55 8.18 9.05
N ASP A 87 23.45 7.79 9.95
CA ASP A 87 24.59 6.91 9.63
C ASP A 87 24.15 5.48 9.24
N ASP A 88 22.96 5.06 9.68
CA ASP A 88 22.41 3.71 9.43
C ASP A 88 21.44 3.69 8.23
N TYR A 89 21.12 4.84 7.63
CA TYR A 89 20.12 4.99 6.57
C TYR A 89 20.30 3.98 5.42
N GLU A 90 21.50 3.89 4.86
CA GLU A 90 21.75 3.00 3.72
C GLU A 90 21.68 1.51 4.09
N GLU A 91 22.06 1.16 5.33
CA GLU A 91 22.00 -0.21 5.81
C GLU A 91 20.55 -0.66 6.00
N VAL A 92 19.76 0.10 6.76
CA VAL A 92 18.35 -0.19 7.02
C VAL A 92 17.54 -0.16 5.72
N ARG A 93 17.85 0.77 4.80
CA ARG A 93 17.22 0.82 3.47
C ARG A 93 17.49 -0.43 2.66
N ALA A 94 18.73 -0.93 2.68
CA ALA A 94 19.12 -2.13 1.94
C ALA A 94 18.48 -3.39 2.53
N GLU A 95 18.41 -3.49 3.86
CA GLU A 95 17.73 -4.57 4.57
C GLU A 95 16.24 -4.59 4.21
N LEU A 96 15.54 -3.46 4.40
CA LEU A 96 14.12 -3.34 4.06
C LEU A 96 13.87 -3.66 2.59
N LYS A 97 14.73 -3.20 1.68
CA LYS A 97 14.62 -3.54 0.26
C LYS A 97 14.68 -5.04 0.02
N ALA A 98 15.64 -5.74 0.62
CA ALA A 98 15.78 -7.19 0.48
C ALA A 98 14.55 -7.94 1.01
N GLU A 99 14.04 -7.54 2.18
CA GLU A 99 12.82 -8.13 2.75
C GLU A 99 11.60 -7.93 1.82
N LEU A 100 11.46 -6.74 1.24
CA LEU A 100 10.38 -6.45 0.31
C LEU A 100 10.50 -7.21 -1.02
N GLU A 101 11.73 -7.47 -1.49
CA GLU A 101 12.01 -8.28 -2.68
C GLU A 101 11.72 -9.78 -2.44
N GLU A 102 11.88 -10.25 -1.21
CA GLU A 102 11.60 -11.63 -0.79
C GLU A 102 10.14 -11.87 -0.35
N MET A 103 9.31 -10.84 -0.31
CA MET A 103 7.92 -10.95 0.16
C MET A 103 7.07 -11.84 -0.77
N GLU A 104 6.54 -12.93 -0.21
CA GLU A 104 5.67 -13.89 -0.90
C GLU A 104 4.19 -13.71 -0.53
N GLY A 105 3.31 -13.90 -1.52
CA GLY A 105 1.87 -13.96 -1.34
C GLY A 105 1.40 -15.30 -0.77
N PRO A 106 0.08 -15.46 -0.53
CA PRO A 106 -0.49 -16.64 0.10
C PRO A 106 -0.21 -17.97 -0.63
N ASN A 107 0.10 -17.96 -1.94
CA ASN A 107 0.43 -19.15 -2.70
C ASN A 107 1.93 -19.26 -3.07
N GLY A 108 2.79 -18.45 -2.43
CA GLY A 108 4.24 -18.45 -2.64
C GLY A 108 4.71 -17.66 -3.86
N GLU A 109 3.82 -16.92 -4.54
CA GLU A 109 4.22 -16.02 -5.62
C GLU A 109 4.85 -14.73 -5.06
N PRO A 110 5.91 -14.19 -5.69
CA PRO A 110 6.52 -12.95 -5.23
C PRO A 110 5.53 -11.78 -5.36
N VAL A 111 5.41 -10.96 -4.32
CA VAL A 111 4.52 -9.80 -4.35
C VAL A 111 5.11 -8.67 -5.17
N ALA A 112 6.41 -8.40 -5.02
CA ALA A 112 7.12 -7.38 -5.78
C ALA A 112 7.56 -7.93 -7.15
N ASP A 113 7.22 -7.23 -8.24
CA ASP A 113 7.91 -7.39 -9.52
C ASP A 113 9.31 -6.74 -9.44
N ARG A 114 9.38 -5.56 -8.80
CA ARG A 114 10.64 -4.88 -8.47
C ARG A 114 10.47 -3.91 -7.30
N VAL A 115 11.55 -3.67 -6.57
CA VAL A 115 11.66 -2.63 -5.56
C VAL A 115 12.68 -1.58 -6.03
N VAL A 116 12.19 -0.38 -6.31
CA VAL A 116 13.00 0.72 -6.87
C VAL A 116 13.35 1.73 -5.79
N THR A 117 14.56 2.26 -5.88
CA THR A 117 15.04 3.31 -4.99
C THR A 117 14.49 4.68 -5.40
N LYS A 118 14.46 5.61 -4.44
CA LYS A 118 14.15 7.02 -4.65
C LYS A 118 14.81 7.59 -5.91
N GLU A 119 16.12 7.40 -6.06
CA GLU A 119 16.96 8.00 -7.10
C GLU A 119 16.69 7.38 -8.49
N ASP A 120 16.26 6.12 -8.51
CA ASP A 120 15.89 5.43 -9.75
C ASP A 120 14.48 5.83 -10.21
N ALA A 121 13.56 6.07 -9.26
CA ALA A 121 12.15 6.31 -9.53
C ALA A 121 11.78 7.79 -9.68
N PHE A 122 12.42 8.69 -8.95
CA PHE A 122 12.04 10.10 -8.86
C PHE A 122 13.22 11.02 -9.16
N ARG A 123 12.94 12.15 -9.82
CA ARG A 123 13.90 13.20 -10.15
C ARG A 123 13.21 14.56 -10.10
N GLY A 124 14.00 15.62 -9.90
CA GLY A 124 13.53 17.01 -9.92
C GLY A 124 13.55 17.67 -8.55
N ASP A 125 13.08 18.90 -8.49
CA ASP A 125 13.21 19.81 -7.33
C ASP A 125 12.40 19.40 -6.09
N HIS A 126 11.65 18.29 -6.17
CA HIS A 126 10.78 17.77 -5.12
C HIS A 126 11.13 16.33 -4.72
N ASP A 127 12.38 15.92 -4.94
CA ASP A 127 12.84 14.60 -4.52
C ASP A 127 12.89 14.46 -3.00
N ASP A 128 12.99 15.55 -2.24
CA ASP A 128 13.01 15.59 -0.77
C ASP A 128 11.80 14.89 -0.13
N ILE A 129 10.64 14.95 -0.78
CA ILE A 129 9.39 14.28 -0.33
C ILE A 129 9.18 12.89 -0.96
N ALA A 130 10.10 12.43 -1.81
CA ALA A 130 9.98 11.12 -2.46
C ALA A 130 10.21 9.98 -1.45
N PRO A 131 9.53 8.83 -1.63
CA PRO A 131 9.74 7.66 -0.79
C PRO A 131 11.15 7.09 -1.00
N ASP A 132 11.72 6.50 0.06
CA ASP A 132 13.04 5.88 0.00
C ASP A 132 13.03 4.62 -0.89
N LEU A 133 11.92 3.87 -0.85
CA LEU A 133 11.67 2.70 -1.69
C LEU A 133 10.24 2.72 -2.25
N THR A 134 10.06 2.25 -3.47
CA THR A 134 8.74 2.03 -4.08
C THR A 134 8.66 0.62 -4.65
N ILE A 135 7.60 -0.10 -4.28
CA ILE A 135 7.31 -1.42 -4.85
C ILE A 135 6.46 -1.24 -6.10
N VAL A 136 6.89 -1.85 -7.20
CA VAL A 136 6.04 -2.18 -8.33
C VAL A 136 5.55 -3.61 -8.12
N PRO A 137 4.25 -3.82 -7.84
CA PRO A 137 3.75 -5.15 -7.53
C PRO A 137 3.58 -6.01 -8.79
N ASN A 138 3.70 -7.33 -8.62
CA ASN A 138 3.22 -8.29 -9.61
C ASN A 138 1.70 -8.18 -9.78
N HIS A 139 1.21 -8.61 -10.94
CA HIS A 139 -0.23 -8.66 -11.21
C HIS A 139 -0.97 -9.48 -10.15
N GLY A 140 -2.08 -8.93 -9.65
CA GLY A 140 -2.91 -9.56 -8.62
C GLY A 140 -2.71 -8.99 -7.22
N PHE A 141 -1.64 -8.21 -7.00
CA PHE A 141 -1.40 -7.53 -5.73
C PHE A 141 -1.78 -6.05 -5.76
N ASP A 142 -2.59 -5.63 -4.80
CA ASP A 142 -2.95 -4.23 -4.56
C ASP A 142 -2.39 -3.79 -3.21
N LEU A 143 -1.27 -3.05 -3.26
CA LEU A 143 -0.56 -2.62 -2.06
C LEU A 143 -1.35 -1.51 -1.36
N LYS A 144 -2.09 -1.90 -0.32
CA LYS A 144 -2.78 -0.99 0.58
C LYS A 144 -1.99 -0.83 1.87
N ALA A 145 -1.92 0.40 2.33
CA ALA A 145 -1.47 0.79 3.65
C ALA A 145 -2.67 1.42 4.36
N GLY A 146 -2.83 1.11 5.64
CA GLY A 146 -3.88 1.66 6.47
C GLY A 146 -3.56 1.42 7.94
N PHE A 147 -3.89 2.39 8.78
CA PHE A 147 -3.61 2.33 10.22
C PHE A 147 -4.57 1.38 10.98
N LYS A 148 -5.71 1.05 10.37
CA LYS A 148 -6.65 0.04 10.88
C LYS A 148 -6.13 -1.35 10.50
N GLY A 149 -5.28 -1.90 11.36
CA GLY A 149 -4.59 -3.16 11.14
C GLY A 149 -5.54 -4.32 10.91
N ARG A 150 -5.24 -5.13 9.90
CA ARG A 150 -5.68 -6.52 9.84
C ARG A 150 -4.44 -7.35 10.13
N LYS A 151 -4.56 -8.37 10.98
CA LYS A 151 -3.43 -9.27 11.27
C LYS A 151 -2.90 -9.97 10.02
N ASN A 152 -3.78 -10.24 9.06
CA ASN A 152 -3.40 -10.73 7.74
C ASN A 152 -3.44 -9.58 6.71
N PRO A 153 -2.30 -9.21 6.09
CA PRO A 153 -2.26 -8.18 5.06
C PRO A 153 -2.88 -8.63 3.73
N PHE A 154 -2.99 -9.94 3.49
CA PHE A 154 -3.59 -10.51 2.29
C PHE A 154 -5.09 -10.66 2.46
N VAL A 155 -5.85 -9.86 1.71
CA VAL A 155 -7.31 -9.87 1.74
C VAL A 155 -7.85 -10.01 0.32
N GLU A 156 -8.68 -11.02 0.10
CA GLU A 156 -9.45 -11.16 -1.14
C GLU A 156 -10.74 -10.31 -1.07
N PHE A 157 -10.83 -9.24 -1.86
CA PHE A 157 -12.05 -8.43 -1.97
C PHE A 157 -12.92 -8.86 -3.16
N ALA A 158 -13.79 -9.85 -2.97
CA ALA A 158 -14.58 -10.49 -4.04
C ALA A 158 -15.54 -9.60 -4.90
N ALA A 159 -15.63 -8.28 -4.69
CA ALA A 159 -16.55 -7.42 -5.44
C ALA A 159 -15.90 -6.47 -6.46
N ARG A 160 -14.60 -6.13 -6.28
CA ARG A 160 -13.84 -5.27 -7.21
C ARG A 160 -12.40 -5.75 -7.22
N ASN A 161 -12.01 -6.40 -8.32
CA ASN A 161 -10.68 -6.99 -8.50
C ASN A 161 -9.86 -6.25 -9.57
N GLY A 162 -10.27 -5.02 -9.94
CA GLY A 162 -9.58 -4.23 -10.96
C GLY A 162 -8.43 -3.43 -10.35
N MET A 163 -7.28 -3.46 -11.01
CA MET A 163 -6.06 -2.75 -10.63
C MET A 163 -5.52 -1.88 -11.76
N HIS A 164 -4.78 -0.83 -11.41
CA HIS A 164 -3.97 -0.09 -12.36
C HIS A 164 -2.79 -0.96 -12.79
N SER A 165 -2.54 -1.07 -14.09
CA SER A 165 -1.38 -1.72 -14.67
C SER A 165 -0.68 -0.79 -15.66
N PHE A 166 0.62 -1.00 -15.87
CA PHE A 166 1.45 -0.15 -16.72
C PHE A 166 1.23 -0.43 -18.22
N ASP A 167 1.10 -1.70 -18.61
CA ASP A 167 1.35 -2.15 -20.00
C ASP A 167 0.19 -1.98 -20.99
N ASN A 168 -0.91 -1.37 -20.56
CA ASN A 168 -2.19 -1.37 -21.27
C ASN A 168 -2.92 -0.01 -21.22
N ALA A 169 -2.21 1.04 -20.82
CA ALA A 169 -2.61 2.41 -21.16
C ALA A 169 -2.62 2.57 -22.69
N THR A 170 -3.69 3.13 -23.24
CA THR A 170 -3.87 3.28 -24.69
C THR A 170 -4.20 4.73 -25.02
N LEU A 171 -3.45 5.31 -25.96
CA LEU A 171 -3.77 6.59 -26.59
C LEU A 171 -4.44 6.34 -27.94
N LEU A 172 -5.55 7.03 -28.20
CA LEU A 172 -6.17 7.11 -29.51
C LEU A 172 -6.06 8.54 -30.01
N ILE A 173 -5.49 8.71 -31.20
CA ILE A 173 -5.31 9.99 -31.88
C ILE A 173 -5.71 9.81 -33.35
N ASP A 174 -6.46 10.77 -33.88
CA ASP A 174 -6.98 10.79 -35.26
C ASP A 174 -6.30 11.93 -36.02
N ASP A 175 -4.96 11.84 -36.11
CA ASP A 175 -4.12 12.79 -36.81
C ASP A 175 -3.04 12.01 -37.59
N ASP A 176 -2.91 12.31 -38.88
CA ASP A 176 -2.00 11.59 -39.80
C ASP A 176 -0.52 11.89 -39.51
N GLU A 177 -0.21 12.99 -38.83
CA GLU A 177 1.16 13.41 -38.49
C GLU A 177 1.60 12.83 -37.13
N ALA A 178 0.66 12.30 -36.34
CA ALA A 178 0.93 11.80 -35.00
C ALA A 178 1.92 10.63 -34.96
N ARG A 179 2.99 10.79 -34.17
CA ARG A 179 3.91 9.72 -33.80
C ARG A 179 3.27 8.81 -32.73
N VAL A 180 3.23 7.51 -33.01
CA VAL A 180 2.61 6.49 -32.13
C VAL A 180 3.60 5.47 -31.54
N SER A 181 4.90 5.64 -31.77
CA SER A 181 5.96 4.83 -31.17
C SER A 181 6.70 5.61 -30.09
N ASP A 182 7.08 4.94 -29.00
CA ASP A 182 7.81 5.54 -27.86
C ASP A 182 7.08 6.77 -27.29
N VAL A 183 5.77 6.62 -27.06
CA VAL A 183 4.90 7.67 -26.51
C VAL A 183 4.95 7.61 -24.99
N ASP A 184 5.10 8.78 -24.37
CA ASP A 184 5.03 8.95 -22.92
C ASP A 184 3.74 9.69 -22.52
N LEU A 185 3.30 9.51 -21.27
CA LEU A 185 2.19 10.27 -20.70
C LEU A 185 2.48 11.78 -20.72
N PHE A 186 3.75 12.18 -20.56
CA PHE A 186 4.14 13.59 -20.59
C PHE A 186 3.93 14.24 -21.96
N ASP A 187 3.85 13.46 -23.04
CA ASP A 187 3.63 13.96 -24.40
C ASP A 187 2.18 14.44 -24.62
N ILE A 188 1.24 14.04 -23.77
CA ILE A 188 -0.19 14.30 -23.97
C ILE A 188 -0.53 15.79 -23.89
N ALA A 189 -0.02 16.49 -22.88
CA ALA A 189 -0.31 17.91 -22.70
C ALA A 189 0.20 18.78 -23.86
N PRO A 190 1.49 18.72 -24.27
CA PRO A 190 1.96 19.50 -25.42
C PRO A 190 1.25 19.12 -26.72
N THR A 191 0.90 17.84 -26.93
CA THR A 191 0.13 17.40 -28.10
C THR A 191 -1.26 18.05 -28.16
N ILE A 192 -1.97 18.12 -27.03
CA ILE A 192 -3.29 18.77 -26.97
C ILE A 192 -3.16 20.27 -27.28
N LEU A 193 -2.11 20.94 -26.80
CA LEU A 193 -1.88 22.36 -27.03
C LEU A 193 -1.61 22.67 -28.51
N ASP A 194 -0.75 21.88 -29.16
CA ASP A 194 -0.48 22.04 -30.60
C ASP A 194 -1.72 21.79 -31.45
N LEU A 195 -2.49 20.72 -31.18
CA LEU A 195 -3.76 20.44 -31.87
C LEU A 195 -4.83 21.54 -31.68
N MET A 196 -4.70 22.35 -30.63
CA MET A 196 -5.59 23.47 -30.33
C MET A 196 -5.07 24.83 -30.84
N ASP A 197 -3.92 24.86 -31.53
CA ASP A 197 -3.23 26.08 -31.94
C ASP A 197 -2.93 27.03 -30.74
N ILE A 198 -2.55 26.47 -29.59
CA ILE A 198 -2.20 27.23 -28.38
C ILE A 198 -0.67 27.28 -28.24
N ASP A 199 -0.11 28.49 -28.27
CA ASP A 199 1.31 28.71 -28.02
C ASP A 199 1.71 28.34 -26.59
N TYR A 200 2.81 27.60 -26.44
CA TYR A 200 3.45 27.28 -25.15
C TYR A 200 4.97 27.31 -25.26
N GLU A 201 5.67 27.46 -24.13
CA GLU A 201 7.13 27.36 -24.13
C GLU A 201 7.53 25.89 -23.96
N ARG A 202 8.36 25.37 -24.88
CA ARG A 202 8.78 23.95 -24.86
C ARG A 202 9.40 23.51 -23.52
N GLY A 203 10.04 24.42 -22.80
CA GLY A 203 10.66 24.11 -21.51
C GLY A 203 9.69 23.95 -20.34
N GLU A 204 8.39 24.23 -20.53
CA GLU A 204 7.37 24.08 -19.50
C GLU A 204 6.87 22.63 -19.33
N PHE A 205 7.15 21.75 -20.30
CA PHE A 205 6.70 20.37 -20.30
C PHE A 205 7.89 19.40 -20.45
N ASP A 206 7.83 18.28 -19.73
CA ASP A 206 8.82 17.20 -19.85
C ASP A 206 8.67 16.39 -21.15
N GLY A 207 7.44 16.31 -21.68
CA GLY A 207 7.12 15.63 -22.92
C GLY A 207 7.29 16.50 -24.16
N THR A 208 7.12 15.89 -25.32
CA THR A 208 7.11 16.59 -26.62
C THR A 208 5.84 16.23 -27.37
N SER A 209 5.26 17.21 -28.07
CA SER A 209 4.10 16.96 -28.92
C SER A 209 4.33 15.80 -29.88
N LEU A 210 3.28 15.02 -30.08
CA LEU A 210 3.27 13.87 -30.98
C LEU A 210 2.97 14.28 -32.42
N VAL A 211 2.49 15.49 -32.66
CA VAL A 211 2.18 16.05 -33.99
C VAL A 211 3.20 17.11 -34.42
#